data_AF-A0A960L8P8-F1
#
_entry.id   AF-A0A960L8P8-F1
#
_cell.length_a   1.000
_cell.length_b   1.000
_cell.length_c   1.000
_cell.angle_alpha   90.00
_cell.angle_beta   90.00
_cell.angle_gamma   90.00
#
_symmetry.space_group_name_H-M   'P 1'
#
loop_
_entity.id
_entity.type
_entity.pdbx_description
1 polymer ?
#
loop_
_entity_poly.entity_id
_entity_poly.type
_entity_poly.pdbx_seq_one_letter_code
_entity_poly.pdbx_strand_id
1 'polypeptide(L)'
;MSAKTDVLIDPLFNNNPIALQVLGICSALAVTTKLETSVVMSVAVIAVVALSNVSVSLIRNFIPSSIRIIVQLTIIASLVIVTDQILRAYLFDISKQLSVFVGLIITNCIV
;
A
#
# COMPACT_ATOMS: atom_id res chain seq x y z
N MET A 1 18.53 27.48 -13.61
CA MET A 1 18.14 26.23 -14.30
C MET A 1 16.61 26.10 -14.16
N SER A 2 15.93 25.59 -15.19
CA SER A 2 14.51 25.86 -15.46
C SER A 2 13.53 25.22 -14.46
N ALA A 3 12.93 26.06 -13.62
CA ALA A 3 12.02 25.71 -12.52
C ALA A 3 10.77 24.88 -12.87
N LYS A 4 10.45 24.66 -14.16
CA LYS A 4 9.31 23.81 -14.58
C LYS A 4 9.71 22.37 -14.86
N THR A 5 10.93 22.16 -15.33
CA THR A 5 11.44 20.82 -15.61
C THR A 5 11.76 20.14 -14.28
N ASP A 6 12.35 20.87 -13.33
CA ASP A 6 12.68 20.36 -12.00
C ASP A 6 11.44 19.81 -11.27
N VAL A 7 10.29 20.51 -11.31
CA VAL A 7 9.03 20.03 -10.69
C VAL A 7 8.52 18.69 -11.28
N LEU A 8 8.79 18.41 -12.56
CA LEU A 8 8.40 17.14 -13.19
C LEU A 8 9.44 16.03 -13.00
N ILE A 9 10.74 16.36 -13.03
CA ILE A 9 11.81 15.35 -12.99
C ILE A 9 12.18 15.01 -11.54
N ASP A 10 12.05 15.94 -10.59
CA ASP A 10 12.42 15.73 -9.18
C ASP A 10 11.67 14.56 -8.53
N PRO A 11 10.34 14.44 -8.60
CA PRO A 11 9.65 13.30 -7.99
C PRO A 11 9.97 11.95 -8.68
N LEU A 12 10.40 11.97 -9.95
CA LEU A 12 10.68 10.76 -10.72
C LEU A 12 12.10 10.22 -10.47
N PHE A 13 13.09 11.11 -10.34
CA PHE A 13 14.50 10.74 -10.21
C PHE A 13 15.13 11.11 -8.87
N ASN A 14 14.94 12.33 -8.38
CA ASN A 14 15.63 12.84 -7.18
C ASN A 14 14.87 12.59 -5.87
N ASN A 15 13.57 12.29 -5.93
CA ASN A 15 12.73 12.14 -4.74
C ASN A 15 11.78 10.94 -4.85
N ASN A 16 12.20 9.89 -5.57
CA ASN A 16 11.44 8.66 -5.67
C ASN A 16 11.60 7.81 -4.39
N PRO A 17 10.54 7.62 -3.59
CA PRO A 17 10.61 6.90 -2.31
C PRO A 17 10.99 5.42 -2.48
N ILE A 18 10.72 4.81 -3.63
CA ILE A 18 11.02 3.40 -3.90
C ILE A 18 12.52 3.21 -4.21
N ALA A 19 13.08 4.08 -5.06
CA ALA A 19 14.47 3.94 -5.53
C ALA A 19 15.50 4.52 -4.55
N LEU A 20 15.18 5.66 -3.91
CA LEU A 20 16.13 6.37 -3.05
C LEU A 20 15.97 6.07 -1.56
N GLN A 21 14.72 6.00 -1.06
CA GLN A 21 14.46 5.71 0.35
C GLN A 21 14.27 4.21 0.61
N VAL A 22 14.14 3.40 -0.45
CA VAL A 22 13.97 1.94 -0.35
C VAL A 22 12.68 1.54 0.40
N LEU A 23 11.66 2.41 0.39
CA LEU A 23 10.33 2.07 0.93
C LEU A 23 9.51 1.31 -0.12
N GLY A 24 8.87 0.20 0.28
CA GLY A 24 7.94 -0.56 -0.56
C GLY A 24 8.60 -1.43 -1.64
N ILE A 25 9.92 -1.63 -1.61
CA ILE A 25 10.66 -2.40 -2.61
C ILE A 25 10.26 -3.88 -2.65
N CYS A 26 9.87 -4.46 -1.50
CA CYS A 26 9.44 -5.85 -1.36
C CYS A 26 8.21 -6.17 -2.21
N SER A 27 7.17 -5.34 -2.13
CA SER A 27 5.93 -5.51 -2.89
C SER A 27 6.13 -5.15 -4.36
N ALA A 28 6.98 -4.16 -4.66
CA ALA A 28 7.30 -3.75 -6.03
C ALA A 28 8.03 -4.86 -6.82
N LEU A 29 9.03 -5.51 -6.22
CA LEU A 29 9.76 -6.62 -6.85
C LEU A 29 8.86 -7.87 -7.00
N ALA A 30 8.05 -8.18 -6.00
CA ALA A 30 7.23 -9.39 -5.95
C ALA A 30 6.14 -9.44 -7.03
N VAL A 31 5.56 -8.30 -7.41
CA VAL A 31 4.40 -8.24 -8.32
C VAL A 31 4.77 -8.14 -9.81
N THR A 32 6.05 -8.22 -10.14
CA THR A 32 6.56 -8.12 -11.53
C THR A 32 6.26 -9.33 -12.42
N THR A 33 5.75 -10.43 -11.84
CA THR A 33 5.58 -11.71 -12.56
C THR A 33 4.41 -11.73 -13.52
N LYS A 34 3.32 -11.02 -13.22
CA LYS A 34 2.10 -10.97 -14.04
C LYS A 34 1.48 -9.58 -14.00
N LEU A 35 1.17 -9.04 -15.18
CA LEU A 35 0.54 -7.72 -15.30
C LEU A 35 -0.87 -7.70 -14.69
N GLU A 36 -1.65 -8.77 -14.89
CA GLU A 36 -3.01 -8.89 -14.35
C GLU A 36 -3.04 -8.77 -12.82
N THR A 37 -2.15 -9.48 -12.11
CA THR A 37 -2.07 -9.41 -10.64
C THR A 37 -1.58 -8.05 -10.16
N SER A 38 -0.66 -7.42 -10.89
CA SER A 38 -0.12 -6.10 -10.54
C SER A 38 -1.18 -4.99 -10.60
N VAL A 39 -2.03 -5.01 -11.63
CA VAL A 39 -3.11 -4.03 -11.76
C VAL A 39 -4.12 -4.17 -10.62
N VAL A 40 -4.58 -5.40 -10.35
CA VAL A 40 -5.57 -5.65 -9.28
C VAL A 40 -4.99 -5.28 -7.90
N MET A 41 -3.73 -5.67 -7.63
CA MET A 41 -3.06 -5.33 -6.38
C MET A 41 -2.89 -3.82 -6.21
N SER A 42 -2.53 -3.09 -7.27
CA SER A 42 -2.36 -1.64 -7.22
C SER A 42 -3.66 -0.92 -6.89
N VAL A 43 -4.78 -1.33 -7.51
CA VAL A 43 -6.11 -0.78 -7.22
C VAL A 43 -6.52 -1.08 -5.76
N ALA A 44 -6.26 -2.31 -5.28
CA ALA A 44 -6.55 -2.68 -3.90
C ALA A 44 -5.74 -1.85 -2.89
N VAL A 45 -4.43 -1.66 -3.14
CA VAL A 45 -3.55 -0.86 -2.27
C VAL A 45 -4.01 0.60 -2.22
N ILE A 46 -4.36 1.21 -3.36
CA ILE A 46 -4.85 2.60 -3.40
C ILE A 46 -6.12 2.75 -2.54
N ALA A 47 -7.07 1.82 -2.66
CA ALA A 47 -8.29 1.85 -1.88
C ALA A 47 -8.03 1.68 -0.37
N VAL A 48 -7.19 0.71 0.00
CA VAL A 48 -6.83 0.47 1.41
C VAL A 48 -6.11 1.66 2.01
N VAL A 49 -5.10 2.22 1.32
CA VAL A 49 -4.30 3.36 1.78
C VAL A 49 -5.18 4.60 1.98
N ALA A 50 -6.10 4.86 1.06
CA ALA A 50 -7.03 5.98 1.21
C ALA A 50 -7.90 5.82 2.46
N LEU A 51 -8.49 4.64 2.65
CA LEU A 51 -9.39 4.36 3.78
C LEU A 51 -8.65 4.27 5.12
N SER A 52 -7.44 3.71 5.14
CA SER A 52 -6.63 3.58 6.35
C SER A 52 -6.19 4.96 6.84
N ASN A 53 -5.74 5.85 5.96
CA ASN A 53 -5.35 7.21 6.33
C ASN A 53 -6.51 8.03 6.89
N VAL A 54 -7.71 7.88 6.32
CA VAL A 54 -8.93 8.52 6.87
C VAL A 54 -9.24 7.97 8.26
N SER A 55 -9.22 6.65 8.43
CA SER A 55 -9.51 6.00 9.71
C SER A 55 -8.50 6.37 10.80
N VAL A 56 -7.21 6.38 10.45
CA VAL A 56 -6.12 6.77 11.35
C VAL A 56 -6.23 8.25 11.71
N SER A 57 -6.58 9.12 10.76
CA SER A 57 -6.76 10.56 11.01
C SER A 57 -7.83 10.83 12.07
N LEU A 58 -8.95 10.09 12.04
CA LEU A 58 -10.04 10.21 13.03
C LEU A 58 -9.63 9.77 14.44
N ILE A 59 -8.79 8.74 14.57
CA ILE A 59 -8.46 8.10 15.86
C ILE A 59 -7.16 8.67 16.46
N ARG A 60 -6.36 9.41 15.68
CA ARG A 60 -5.02 9.91 16.05
C ARG A 60 -4.95 10.62 17.40
N ASN A 61 -6.00 11.33 17.83
CA ASN A 61 -5.99 12.11 19.08
C ASN A 61 -6.15 11.24 20.34
N PHE A 62 -6.65 10.01 20.21
CA PHE A 62 -6.86 9.09 21.33
C PHE A 62 -5.68 8.14 21.56
N ILE A 63 -4.69 8.11 20.65
CA ILE A 63 -3.63 7.10 20.67
C ILE A 63 -2.36 7.67 21.33
N PRO A 64 -1.90 7.13 22.49
CA PRO A 64 -0.64 7.50 23.08
C PRO A 64 0.55 7.10 22.18
N SER A 65 1.62 7.91 22.20
CA SER A 65 2.76 7.80 21.29
C SER A 65 3.45 6.43 21.31
N SER A 66 3.46 5.75 22.46
CA SER A 66 4.13 4.47 22.66
C SER A 66 3.51 3.31 21.85
N ILE A 67 2.24 3.38 21.47
CA ILE A 67 1.51 2.28 20.81
C ILE A 67 1.01 2.64 19.40
N ARG A 68 1.43 3.78 18.85
CA ARG A 68 0.87 4.33 17.61
C ARG A 68 1.02 3.39 16.41
N ILE A 69 2.21 2.81 16.21
CA ILE A 69 2.49 1.92 15.08
C ILE A 69 1.62 0.66 15.16
N ILE A 70 1.45 0.10 16.36
CA ILE A 70 0.65 -1.12 16.57
C ILE A 70 -0.81 -0.88 16.18
N VAL A 71 -1.39 0.25 16.60
CA VAL A 71 -2.79 0.60 16.28
C VAL A 71 -2.97 0.84 14.78
N GLN A 72 -2.05 1.57 14.15
CA GLN A 72 -2.09 1.85 12.71
C GLN A 72 -2.02 0.57 11.88
N LEU A 73 -1.06 -0.31 12.17
CA LEU A 73 -0.91 -1.60 11.47
C LEU A 73 -2.13 -2.50 11.67
N THR A 74 -2.76 -2.48 12.86
CA THR A 74 -3.98 -3.26 13.12
C THR A 74 -5.15 -2.77 12.26
N ILE A 75 -5.33 -1.45 12.13
CA ILE A 75 -6.35 -0.85 11.27
C ILE A 75 -6.12 -1.25 9.81
N ILE A 76 -4.89 -1.09 9.31
CA ILE A 76 -4.52 -1.44 7.94
C ILE A 76 -4.78 -2.94 7.70
N ALA A 77 -4.30 -3.82 8.58
CA ALA A 77 -4.48 -5.26 8.45
C ALA A 77 -5.96 -5.66 8.37
N SER A 78 -6.82 -5.07 9.22
CA SER A 78 -8.26 -5.35 9.18
C SER A 78 -8.92 -4.95 7.85
N LEU A 79 -8.56 -3.79 7.30
CA LEU A 79 -9.07 -3.30 6.00
C LEU A 79 -8.59 -4.17 4.83
N VAL A 80 -7.33 -4.62 4.87
CA VAL A 80 -6.77 -5.50 3.86
C VAL A 80 -7.48 -6.86 3.88
N ILE A 81 -7.76 -7.42 5.06
CA ILE A 81 -8.47 -8.70 5.18
C ILE A 81 -9.89 -8.60 4.60
N VAL A 82 -10.61 -7.51 4.89
CA VAL A 82 -11.94 -7.27 4.29
C VAL A 82 -11.85 -7.18 2.77
N THR A 83 -10.82 -6.51 2.25
CA THR A 83 -10.59 -6.39 0.81
C THR A 83 -10.28 -7.75 0.16
N ASP A 84 -9.48 -8.60 0.81
CA ASP A 84 -9.20 -9.98 0.35
C ASP A 84 -10.50 -10.81 0.25
N GLN A 85 -11.38 -10.70 1.24
CA GLN A 85 -12.67 -11.41 1.23
C GLN A 85 -13.57 -10.93 0.09
N ILE A 86 -13.60 -9.62 -0.18
CA ILE A 86 -14.35 -9.05 -1.31
C ILE A 86 -13.80 -9.59 -2.63
N LEU A 87 -12.49 -9.62 -2.81
CA LEU A 87 -11.88 -10.16 -4.04
C LEU A 87 -12.21 -11.64 -4.23
N ARG A 88 -12.15 -12.45 -3.16
CA ARG A 88 -12.52 -13.87 -3.20
C ARG A 88 -13.95 -14.12 -3.68
N ALA A 89 -14.86 -13.20 -3.38
CA ALA A 89 -16.26 -13.32 -3.78
C ALA A 89 -16.49 -13.05 -5.28
N TYR A 90 -15.70 -12.16 -5.90
CA TYR A 90 -15.91 -11.75 -7.31
C TYR A 90 -14.93 -12.41 -8.30
N LEU A 91 -13.69 -12.71 -7.91
CA LEU A 91 -12.65 -13.27 -8.80
C LEU A 91 -11.85 -14.38 -8.09
N PHE A 92 -12.40 -15.59 -8.02
CA PHE A 92 -11.82 -16.71 -7.27
C PHE A 92 -10.41 -17.13 -7.76
N ASP A 93 -10.18 -17.18 -9.08
CA ASP A 93 -8.88 -17.57 -9.65
C ASP A 93 -7.76 -16.56 -9.38
N ILE A 94 -8.07 -15.26 -9.45
CA ILE A 94 -7.13 -14.17 -9.16
C ILE A 94 -6.89 -14.08 -7.65
N SER A 95 -7.92 -14.29 -6.84
CA SER A 95 -7.84 -14.25 -5.38
C SER A 95 -6.95 -15.34 -4.80
N LYS A 96 -6.86 -16.51 -5.45
CA LYS A 96 -5.95 -17.57 -5.01
C LYS A 96 -4.47 -17.15 -5.12
N GLN A 97 -4.13 -16.36 -6.13
CA GLN A 97 -2.79 -15.77 -6.28
C GLN A 97 -2.63 -14.58 -5.33
N LEU A 98 -3.65 -13.71 -5.21
CA LEU A 98 -3.60 -12.50 -4.37
C LEU A 98 -3.52 -12.78 -2.86
N SER A 99 -4.07 -13.90 -2.38
CA SER A 99 -4.07 -14.23 -0.94
C SER A 99 -2.66 -14.32 -0.34
N VAL A 100 -1.64 -14.68 -1.13
CA VAL A 100 -0.22 -14.63 -0.70
C VAL A 100 0.31 -13.19 -0.67
N PHE A 101 -0.14 -12.35 -1.61
CA PHE A 101 0.26 -10.94 -1.71
C PHE A 101 -0.41 -10.04 -0.66
N VAL A 102 -1.53 -10.46 -0.06
CA VAL A 102 -2.18 -9.74 1.06
C VAL A 102 -1.20 -9.47 2.21
N GLY A 103 -0.35 -10.45 2.57
CA GLY A 103 0.70 -10.25 3.58
C GLY A 103 1.73 -9.17 3.20
N LEU A 104 2.02 -9.03 1.90
CA LEU A 104 2.93 -8.01 1.35
C LEU A 104 2.28 -6.62 1.27
N ILE A 105 0.95 -6.53 1.37
CA ILE A 105 0.22 -5.25 1.50
C ILE A 105 0.28 -4.78 2.96
N ILE A 106 0.05 -5.69 3.93
CA ILE A 106 0.07 -5.36 5.37
C ILE A 106 1.46 -4.88 5.81
N THR A 107 2.50 -5.50 5.27
CA THR A 107 3.91 -5.18 5.57
C THR A 107 4.52 -4.18 4.58
N ASN A 108 3.72 -3.53 3.75
CA ASN A 108 4.23 -2.54 2.82
C ASN A 108 4.70 -1.29 3.58
N CYS A 109 5.97 -0.97 3.48
CA CYS A 109 6.56 0.16 4.21
C CYS A 109 6.01 1.54 3.80
N ILE A 110 5.34 1.67 2.64
CA ILE A 110 4.74 2.93 2.17
C ILE A 110 3.42 3.24 2.88
N VAL A 111 2.73 2.21 3.39
CA VAL A 111 1.39 2.30 3.99
C VAL A 111 1.49 2.63 5.47
#